data_AF-A0A7W0SHA2-F1
#
_entry.id   AF-A0A7W0SHA2-F1
#
_cell.length_a   1.000
_cell.length_b   1.000
_cell.length_c   1.000
_cell.angle_alpha   90.00
_cell.angle_beta   90.00
_cell.angle_gamma   90.00
#
_symmetry.space_group_name_H-M   'P 1'
#
loop_
_entity.id
_entity.type
_entity.pdbx_description
1 polymer ?
#
loop_
_entity_poly.entity_id
_entity_poly.type
_entity_poly.pdbx_seq_one_letter_code
_entity_poly.pdbx_strand_id
1 'polypeptide(L)'
;MTEKPRTPALQEAAKRRRTLHEALVGLEFAISSPAAGRIPDWTGLVTKEITAVRDAWEQHVDGTEKPGGLYEEIVTTSPRFSGTVDRLRNEHPEITEAVGQMLARLEQVEIGGLPWPLEDARDDLQRFIGRIIRHRQKGADLVWEAYNVDIGGLE
;
A
#
# COMPACT_ATOMS: atom_id res chain seq x y z
N MET A 1 23.59 22.05 -6.52
CA MET A 1 23.22 21.47 -5.22
C MET A 1 23.70 20.04 -5.22
N THR A 2 24.67 19.70 -4.39
CA THR A 2 25.18 18.32 -4.25
C THR A 2 24.09 17.49 -3.58
N GLU A 3 23.58 16.48 -4.29
CA GLU A 3 22.58 15.55 -3.75
C GLU A 3 23.17 14.88 -2.51
N LYS A 4 22.54 15.04 -1.35
CA LYS A 4 22.97 14.34 -0.13
C LYS A 4 22.81 12.84 -0.39
N PRO A 5 23.81 12.01 -0.06
CA PRO A 5 23.67 10.56 -0.21
C PRO A 5 22.47 10.07 0.61
N ARG A 6 21.61 9.27 -0.01
CA ARG A 6 20.43 8.70 0.64
C ARG A 6 20.86 7.79 1.79
N THR A 7 20.27 7.98 2.97
CA THR A 7 20.51 7.12 4.13
C THR A 7 20.04 5.68 3.87
N PRO A 8 20.56 4.67 4.58
CA PRO A 8 20.07 3.30 4.46
C PRO A 8 18.55 3.18 4.70
N ALA A 9 18.01 3.92 5.68
CA ALA A 9 16.58 3.93 5.97
C ALA A 9 15.76 4.48 4.79
N LEU A 10 16.21 5.58 4.18
CA LEU A 10 15.56 6.17 3.02
C LEU A 10 15.63 5.26 1.78
N GLN A 11 16.75 4.55 1.58
CA GLN A 11 16.90 3.57 0.50
C GLN A 11 15.96 2.37 0.67
N GLU A 12 15.86 1.82 1.88
CA GLU A 12 14.93 0.74 2.17
C GLU A 12 13.48 1.19 2.00
N ALA A 13 13.11 2.38 2.50
CA ALA A 13 11.76 2.91 2.30
C ALA A 13 11.42 3.12 0.82
N ALA A 14 12.37 3.60 0.00
CA ALA A 14 12.21 3.71 -1.45
C ALA A 14 11.93 2.34 -2.09
N LYS A 15 12.70 1.31 -1.70
CA LYS A 15 12.50 -0.06 -2.17
C LYS A 15 11.12 -0.59 -1.80
N ARG A 16 10.69 -0.46 -0.54
CA ARG A 16 9.37 -0.95 -0.11
C ARG A 16 8.22 -0.20 -0.78
N ARG A 17 8.34 1.12 -0.97
CA ARG A 17 7.34 1.90 -1.73
C ARG A 17 7.20 1.46 -3.17
N ARG A 18 8.30 1.02 -3.82
CA ARG A 18 8.28 0.46 -5.16
C ARG A 18 7.61 -0.90 -5.19
N THR A 19 8.01 -1.82 -4.32
CA THR A 19 7.39 -3.15 -4.22
C THR A 19 5.88 -3.06 -3.96
N LEU A 20 5.45 -2.15 -3.08
CA LEU A 20 4.03 -1.91 -2.84
C LEU A 20 3.32 -1.32 -4.07
N HIS A 21 3.98 -0.44 -4.84
CA HIS A 21 3.42 0.07 -6.08
C HIS A 21 3.22 -1.03 -7.12
N GLU A 22 4.23 -1.87 -7.34
CA GLU A 22 4.16 -3.00 -8.28
C GLU A 22 3.01 -3.95 -7.92
N ALA A 23 2.83 -4.25 -6.63
CA ALA A 23 1.70 -5.06 -6.17
C ALA A 23 0.33 -4.39 -6.42
N LEU A 24 0.23 -3.07 -6.22
CA LEU A 24 -1.01 -2.32 -6.52
C LEU A 24 -1.31 -2.29 -8.02
N VAL A 25 -0.29 -2.20 -8.88
CA VAL A 25 -0.46 -2.31 -10.35
C VAL A 25 -0.96 -3.69 -10.73
N GLY A 26 -0.41 -4.76 -10.13
CA GLY A 26 -0.90 -6.13 -10.33
C GLY A 26 -2.37 -6.29 -9.93
N LEU A 27 -2.75 -5.74 -8.77
CA LEU A 27 -4.13 -5.76 -8.31
C LEU A 27 -5.07 -4.94 -9.20
N GLU A 28 -4.67 -3.73 -9.61
CA GLU A 28 -5.44 -2.91 -10.54
C GLU A 28 -5.72 -3.68 -11.84
N PHE A 29 -4.69 -4.29 -12.42
CA PHE A 29 -4.82 -5.12 -13.62
C PHE A 29 -5.79 -6.29 -13.41
N ALA A 30 -5.71 -6.98 -12.27
CA ALA A 30 -6.62 -8.07 -11.96
C ALA A 30 -8.08 -7.59 -11.90
N ILE A 31 -8.36 -6.50 -11.19
CA ILE A 31 -9.73 -6.01 -11.01
C ILE A 31 -10.29 -5.40 -12.30
N SER A 32 -9.45 -4.85 -13.19
CA SER A 32 -9.88 -4.31 -14.49
C SER A 32 -10.06 -5.40 -15.55
N SER A 33 -9.52 -6.61 -15.33
CA SER A 33 -9.65 -7.74 -16.26
C SER A 33 -11.11 -8.24 -16.43
N PRO A 34 -11.45 -8.90 -17.56
CA PRO A 34 -12.80 -9.43 -17.78
C PRO A 34 -13.20 -10.51 -16.76
N ALA A 35 -14.42 -10.42 -16.22
CA ALA A 35 -14.99 -11.41 -15.30
C ALA A 35 -16.18 -12.20 -15.88
N ALA A 36 -16.87 -11.67 -16.89
CA ALA A 36 -18.07 -12.28 -17.47
C ALA A 36 -17.79 -13.69 -18.01
N GLY A 37 -18.53 -14.70 -17.50
CA GLY A 37 -18.34 -16.11 -17.86
C GLY A 37 -17.09 -16.78 -17.27
N ARG A 38 -16.34 -16.08 -16.41
CA ARG A 38 -15.05 -16.51 -15.84
C ARG A 38 -14.82 -15.97 -14.43
N ILE A 39 -15.90 -15.87 -13.65
CA ILE A 39 -15.87 -15.33 -12.29
C ILE A 39 -14.90 -16.12 -11.39
N PRO A 40 -14.90 -17.48 -11.36
CA PRO A 40 -13.96 -18.21 -10.52
C PRO A 40 -12.49 -17.90 -10.82
N ASP A 41 -12.12 -17.83 -12.11
CA ASP A 41 -10.76 -17.50 -12.53
C ASP A 41 -10.40 -16.05 -12.18
N TRP A 42 -11.34 -15.13 -12.38
CA TRP A 42 -11.18 -13.72 -12.03
C TRP A 42 -10.99 -13.55 -10.51
N THR A 43 -11.81 -14.20 -9.69
CA THR A 43 -11.68 -14.19 -8.23
C THR A 43 -10.33 -14.77 -7.80
N GLY A 44 -9.90 -15.88 -8.39
CA GLY A 44 -8.59 -16.48 -8.11
C GLY A 44 -7.42 -15.53 -8.42
N LEU A 45 -7.49 -14.80 -9.54
CA LEU A 45 -6.50 -13.78 -9.90
C LEU A 45 -6.52 -12.62 -8.88
N VAL A 46 -7.69 -12.09 -8.55
CA VAL A 46 -7.83 -11.00 -7.56
C VAL A 46 -7.30 -11.41 -6.19
N THR A 47 -7.65 -12.60 -5.69
CA THR A 47 -7.15 -13.12 -4.40
C THR A 47 -5.63 -13.23 -4.38
N LYS A 48 -5.03 -13.72 -5.48
CA LYS A 48 -3.57 -13.79 -5.63
C LYS A 48 -2.94 -12.39 -5.53
N GLU A 49 -3.47 -11.41 -6.27
CA GLU A 49 -2.89 -10.07 -6.29
C GLU A 49 -3.12 -9.30 -4.98
N ILE A 50 -4.25 -9.47 -4.28
CA ILE A 50 -4.42 -8.91 -2.92
C ILE A 50 -3.45 -9.55 -1.93
N THR A 51 -3.17 -10.85 -2.07
CA THR A 51 -2.15 -11.53 -1.24
C THR A 51 -0.78 -10.88 -1.45
N ALA A 52 -0.41 -10.57 -2.70
CA ALA A 52 0.82 -9.84 -2.98
C ALA A 52 0.82 -8.41 -2.38
N VAL A 53 -0.31 -7.71 -2.42
CA VAL A 53 -0.48 -6.40 -1.76
C VAL A 53 -0.31 -6.52 -0.25
N ARG A 54 -0.87 -7.55 0.41
CA ARG A 54 -0.68 -7.82 1.84
C ARG A 54 0.81 -7.97 2.16
N ASP A 55 1.51 -8.85 1.46
CA ASP A 55 2.92 -9.14 1.74
C ASP A 55 3.79 -7.90 1.51
N ALA A 56 3.51 -7.12 0.46
CA ALA A 56 4.21 -5.86 0.20
C ALA A 56 3.89 -4.77 1.23
N TRP A 57 2.64 -4.73 1.72
CA TRP A 57 2.19 -3.82 2.76
C TRP A 57 2.87 -4.09 4.10
N GLU A 58 2.93 -5.36 4.53
CA GLU A 58 3.62 -5.76 5.75
C GLU A 58 5.11 -5.37 5.71
N GLN A 59 5.77 -5.59 4.57
CA GLN A 59 7.17 -5.17 4.39
C GLN A 59 7.34 -3.65 4.36
N HIS A 60 6.34 -2.90 3.86
CA HIS A 60 6.32 -1.43 3.92
C HIS A 60 6.22 -0.94 5.36
N VAL A 61 5.31 -1.50 6.15
CA VAL A 61 5.15 -1.16 7.58
C VAL A 61 6.44 -1.48 8.35
N ASP A 62 6.97 -2.71 8.23
CA ASP A 62 8.24 -3.09 8.86
C ASP A 62 9.39 -2.16 8.47
N GLY A 63 9.57 -1.91 7.18
CA GLY A 63 10.66 -1.07 6.67
C GLY A 63 10.60 0.39 7.16
N THR A 64 9.40 0.91 7.41
CA THR A 64 9.19 2.30 7.87
C THR A 64 9.28 2.45 9.39
N GLU A 65 8.81 1.46 10.14
CA GLU A 65 8.63 1.56 11.60
C GLU A 65 9.65 0.81 12.45
N LYS A 66 10.39 -0.16 11.89
CA LYS A 66 11.42 -0.88 12.64
C LYS A 66 12.43 0.08 13.30
N PRO A 67 13.13 -0.34 14.36
CA PRO A 67 14.24 0.45 14.91
C PRO A 67 15.27 0.83 13.83
N GLY A 68 15.65 2.10 13.79
CA GLY A 68 16.48 2.69 12.73
C GLY A 68 15.77 2.85 11.38
N GLY A 69 14.44 2.68 11.35
CA GLY A 69 13.60 2.87 10.17
C GLY A 69 13.37 4.34 9.84
N LEU A 70 12.70 4.58 8.71
CA LEU A 70 12.54 5.93 8.17
C LEU A 70 11.82 6.88 9.13
N TYR A 71 10.81 6.41 9.86
CA TYR A 71 10.07 7.28 10.79
C TYR A 71 10.92 7.71 11.99
N GLU A 72 11.74 6.82 12.54
CA GLU A 72 12.67 7.19 13.60
C GLU A 72 13.70 8.20 13.09
N GLU A 73 14.30 7.95 11.92
CA GLU A 73 15.27 8.86 11.30
C GLU A 73 14.68 10.26 11.05
N ILE A 74 13.46 10.36 10.50
CA ILE A 74 12.78 11.64 10.26
C ILE A 74 12.54 12.37 11.58
N VAL A 75 12.07 11.69 12.62
CA VAL A 75 11.79 12.33 13.92
C VAL A 75 13.09 12.80 14.59
N THR A 76 14.17 12.01 14.52
CA THR A 76 15.48 12.39 15.07
C THR A 76 16.09 13.58 14.34
N THR A 77 16.02 13.61 13.01
CA THR A 77 16.66 14.65 12.19
C THR A 77 15.80 15.90 11.99
N SER A 78 14.48 15.74 12.03
CA SER A 78 13.48 16.80 11.79
C SER A 78 12.27 16.67 12.73
N PRO A 79 12.42 16.97 14.04
CA PRO A 79 11.38 16.78 15.06
C PRO A 79 10.03 17.47 14.79
N ARG A 80 10.01 18.50 13.92
CA ARG A 80 8.77 19.18 13.50
C ARG A 80 7.77 18.24 12.81
N PHE A 81 8.21 17.08 12.30
CA PHE A 81 7.36 16.11 11.62
C PHE A 81 6.76 15.02 12.50
N SER A 82 7.05 15.00 13.82
CA SER A 82 6.54 13.94 14.71
C SER A 82 5.03 13.75 14.60
N GLY A 83 4.26 14.85 14.57
CA GLY A 83 2.80 14.76 14.42
C GLY A 83 2.33 14.19 13.07
N THR A 84 3.08 14.39 11.98
CA THR A 84 2.78 13.78 10.67
C THR A 84 3.13 12.30 10.68
N VAL A 85 4.28 11.94 11.24
CA VAL A 85 4.73 10.55 11.42
C VAL A 85 3.73 9.77 12.25
N ASP A 86 3.28 10.31 13.39
CA ASP A 86 2.31 9.65 14.26
C ASP A 86 0.97 9.43 13.54
N ARG A 87 0.53 10.40 12.73
CA ARG A 87 -0.69 10.26 11.93
C ARG A 87 -0.57 9.12 10.91
N LEU A 88 0.55 9.01 10.21
CA LEU A 88 0.79 7.93 9.23
C LEU A 88 0.93 6.56 9.91
N ARG A 89 1.63 6.50 11.04
CA ARG A 89 1.73 5.29 11.87
C ARG A 89 0.36 4.81 12.32
N ASN A 90 -0.54 5.72 12.71
CA ASN A 90 -1.90 5.36 13.12
C ASN A 90 -2.79 4.86 11.96
N GLU A 91 -2.48 5.20 10.71
CA GLU A 91 -3.17 4.63 9.54
C GLU A 91 -2.75 3.18 9.27
N HIS A 92 -1.54 2.77 9.69
CA HIS A 92 -1.04 1.44 9.38
C HIS A 92 -1.92 0.29 9.91
N PRO A 93 -2.35 0.27 11.20
CA PRO A 93 -3.24 -0.78 11.68
C PRO A 93 -4.59 -0.79 10.96
N GLU A 94 -5.15 0.38 10.63
CA GLU A 94 -6.43 0.48 9.90
C GLU A 94 -6.34 -0.13 8.50
N ILE A 95 -5.24 0.11 7.79
CA ILE A 95 -5.00 -0.46 6.46
C ILE A 95 -4.71 -1.96 6.55
N THR A 96 -3.89 -2.38 7.53
CA THR A 96 -3.63 -3.81 7.78
C THR A 96 -4.92 -4.58 8.05
N GLU A 97 -5.82 -4.02 8.86
CA GLU A 97 -7.13 -4.61 9.09
C GLU A 97 -7.97 -4.66 7.81
N ALA A 98 -8.00 -3.57 7.02
CA ALA A 98 -8.73 -3.54 5.75
C ALA A 98 -8.22 -4.58 4.73
N VAL A 99 -6.91 -4.82 4.66
CA VAL A 99 -6.31 -5.89 3.84
C VAL A 99 -6.82 -7.26 4.31
N GLY A 100 -6.75 -7.52 5.62
CA GLY A 100 -7.21 -8.78 6.21
C GLY A 100 -8.70 -9.04 5.99
N GLN A 101 -9.53 -8.02 6.19
CA GLN A 101 -10.98 -8.11 5.95
C GLN A 101 -11.30 -8.39 4.48
N MET A 102 -10.58 -7.77 3.53
CA MET A 102 -10.79 -8.02 2.11
C MET A 102 -10.42 -9.45 1.71
N LEU A 103 -9.27 -9.95 2.17
CA LEU A 103 -8.85 -11.34 1.94
C LEU A 103 -9.87 -12.34 2.53
N ALA A 104 -10.27 -12.13 3.78
CA ALA A 104 -11.26 -12.99 4.42
C ALA A 104 -12.59 -13.00 3.65
N ARG A 105 -13.03 -11.84 3.14
CA ARG A 105 -14.26 -11.75 2.34
C ARG A 105 -14.12 -12.50 1.01
N LEU A 106 -12.99 -12.40 0.33
CA LEU A 106 -12.71 -13.15 -0.91
C LEU A 106 -12.69 -14.67 -0.70
N GLU A 107 -12.24 -15.12 0.48
CA GLU A 107 -12.22 -16.55 0.83
C GLU A 107 -13.60 -17.10 1.23
N GLN A 108 -14.45 -16.25 1.82
CA GLN A 108 -15.69 -16.67 2.46
C GLN A 108 -16.96 -16.38 1.63
N VAL A 109 -16.89 -15.44 0.69
CA VAL A 109 -18.06 -14.94 -0.04
C VAL A 109 -17.83 -15.06 -1.54
N GLU A 110 -18.67 -15.85 -2.21
CA GLU A 110 -18.65 -15.98 -3.66
C GLU A 110 -19.08 -14.67 -4.33
N ILE A 111 -18.32 -14.26 -5.36
CA ILE A 111 -18.58 -13.06 -6.15
C ILE A 111 -19.54 -13.38 -7.29
N GLY A 112 -20.40 -12.43 -7.65
CA GLY A 112 -21.28 -12.52 -8.82
C GLY A 112 -22.71 -12.96 -8.52
N GLY A 113 -22.96 -13.39 -7.28
CA GLY A 113 -24.30 -13.63 -6.74
C GLY A 113 -24.55 -12.79 -5.49
N LEU A 114 -25.67 -13.03 -4.80
CA LEU A 114 -25.86 -12.48 -3.46
C LEU A 114 -25.00 -13.28 -2.45
N PRO A 115 -24.39 -12.62 -1.45
CA PRO A 115 -24.55 -11.22 -1.07
C PRO A 115 -23.54 -10.26 -1.73
N TRP A 116 -22.71 -10.71 -2.67
CA TRP A 116 -21.65 -9.89 -3.26
C TRP A 116 -21.67 -9.89 -4.80
N PRO A 117 -22.58 -9.10 -5.40
CA PRO A 117 -22.60 -8.90 -6.84
C PRO A 117 -21.23 -8.42 -7.37
N LEU A 118 -20.93 -8.78 -8.62
CA LEU A 118 -19.64 -8.46 -9.24
C LEU A 118 -19.32 -6.96 -9.26
N GLU A 119 -20.33 -6.11 -9.50
CA GLU A 119 -20.14 -4.65 -9.51
C GLU A 119 -19.75 -4.13 -8.11
N ASP A 120 -20.46 -4.57 -7.06
CA ASP A 120 -20.14 -4.22 -5.68
C ASP A 120 -18.75 -4.72 -5.26
N ALA A 121 -18.35 -5.91 -5.72
CA ALA A 121 -17.00 -6.43 -5.49
C ALA A 121 -15.92 -5.55 -6.13
N ARG A 122 -16.13 -5.09 -7.36
CA ARG A 122 -15.20 -4.16 -8.02
C ARG A 122 -15.11 -2.83 -7.28
N ASP A 123 -16.24 -2.27 -6.89
CA ASP A 123 -16.30 -1.01 -6.15
C ASP A 123 -15.56 -1.11 -4.81
N ASP A 124 -15.79 -2.18 -4.07
CA ASP A 124 -15.11 -2.43 -2.79
C ASP A 124 -13.59 -2.57 -2.95
N LEU A 125 -13.15 -3.29 -3.99
CA LEU A 125 -11.72 -3.46 -4.32
C LEU A 125 -11.06 -2.15 -4.77
N GLN A 126 -11.74 -1.34 -5.58
CA GLN A 126 -11.25 -0.02 -5.99
C GLN A 126 -11.14 0.93 -4.79
N ARG A 127 -12.14 0.94 -3.89
CA ARG A 127 -12.09 1.72 -2.65
C ARG A 127 -10.93 1.29 -1.77
N PHE A 128 -10.65 -0.01 -1.70
CA PHE A 128 -9.50 -0.58 -0.99
C PHE A 128 -8.17 -0.08 -1.58
N ILE A 129 -7.95 -0.21 -2.90
CA ILE A 129 -6.76 0.33 -3.59
C ILE A 129 -6.60 1.83 -3.28
N GLY A 130 -7.69 2.58 -3.36
CA GLY A 130 -7.69 4.02 -3.08
C GLY A 130 -7.24 4.38 -1.66
N ARG A 131 -7.48 3.53 -0.65
CA ARG A 131 -6.98 3.75 0.71
C ARG A 131 -5.46 3.69 0.77
N ILE A 132 -4.86 2.68 0.16
CA ILE A 132 -3.40 2.50 0.14
C ILE A 132 -2.73 3.61 -0.67
N ILE A 133 -3.33 4.01 -1.81
CA ILE A 133 -2.81 5.13 -2.61
C ILE A 133 -2.79 6.42 -1.79
N ARG A 134 -3.87 6.75 -1.07
CA ARG A 134 -3.90 7.95 -0.21
C ARG A 134 -2.84 7.95 0.88
N HIS A 135 -2.61 6.80 1.52
CA HIS A 135 -1.53 6.65 2.48
C HIS A 135 -0.16 6.90 1.82
N ARG A 136 0.08 6.30 0.65
CA ARG A 136 1.33 6.48 -0.10
C ARG A 136 1.56 7.94 -0.52
N GLN A 137 0.51 8.69 -0.89
CA GLN A 137 0.61 10.11 -1.22
C GLN A 137 1.15 10.91 -0.03
N LYS A 138 0.52 10.79 1.13
CA LYS A 138 0.95 11.48 2.36
C LYS A 138 2.38 11.10 2.77
N GLY A 139 2.77 9.83 2.58
CA GLY A 139 4.14 9.38 2.81
C GLY A 139 5.16 9.95 1.82
N ALA A 140 4.76 10.19 0.56
CA ALA A 140 5.61 10.89 -0.42
C ALA A 140 5.81 12.36 -0.04
N ASP A 141 4.73 13.04 0.33
CA ASP A 141 4.77 14.45 0.77
C ASP A 141 5.70 14.60 1.98
N LEU A 142 5.59 13.71 2.97
CA LEU A 142 6.48 13.70 4.13
C LEU A 142 7.96 13.57 3.73
N VAL A 143 8.29 12.64 2.83
CA VAL A 143 9.68 12.44 2.38
C VAL A 143 10.19 13.64 1.61
N TRP A 144 9.36 14.22 0.74
CA TRP A 144 9.70 15.43 0.01
C TRP A 144 9.98 16.59 0.97
N GLU A 145 9.10 16.83 1.95
CA GLU A 145 9.27 17.92 2.91
C GLU A 145 10.45 17.73 3.88
N ALA A 146 10.84 16.49 4.16
CA ALA A 146 11.94 16.16 5.07
C ALA A 146 13.32 16.12 4.36
N TYR A 147 13.38 15.61 3.14
CA TYR A 147 14.64 15.33 2.44
C TYR A 147 14.80 16.08 1.11
N ASN A 148 13.74 16.68 0.57
CA ASN A 148 13.69 17.29 -0.77
C ASN A 148 14.11 16.30 -1.87
N VAL A 149 13.62 15.06 -1.75
CA VAL A 149 13.86 13.97 -2.70
C VAL A 149 12.58 13.22 -3.00
N ASP A 150 12.45 12.76 -4.24
CA ASP A 150 11.41 11.80 -4.62
C ASP A 150 11.97 10.37 -4.54
N ILE A 151 11.28 9.54 -3.78
CA ILE A 151 11.59 8.11 -3.61
C ILE A 151 10.56 7.19 -4.29
N GLY A 152 9.58 7.74 -4.99
CA GLY A 152 8.61 7.01 -5.81
C GLY A 152 9.23 6.40 -7.06
N GLY A 153 10.38 6.94 -7.52
CA GLY A 153 11.01 6.57 -8.78
C GLY A 153 10.40 7.35 -9.96
N LEU A 154 11.18 7.50 -11.03
CA LEU A 154 10.65 7.89 -12.34
C LEU A 154 9.99 6.63 -12.93
N GLU A 155 8.74 6.77 -13.38
CA GLU A 155 8.07 5.76 -14.20
C GLU A 155 8.83 5.48 -15.50
#